data_AF-A0A7G9YAQ2-F1
#
_entry.id   AF-A0A7G9YAQ2-F1
#
_cell.length_a   1.000
_cell.length_b   1.000
_cell.length_c   1.000
_cell.angle_alpha   90.00
_cell.angle_beta   90.00
_cell.angle_gamma   90.00
#
_symmetry.space_group_name_H-M   'P 1'
#
loop_
_entity.id
_entity.type
_entity.pdbx_description
1 polymer ?
#
loop_
_entity_poly.entity_id
_entity_poly.type
_entity_poly.pdbx_seq_one_letter_code
_entity_poly.pdbx_strand_id
1 'polypeptide(L)'
;MLGLENFTVKTSGNDLRLINFTGVDVQDVQIVKDILSMPGTFEIRIRTGGKGGDINVGQRLGEIENITVHSIYGSEGIECRETIPVRHAEDFPWGVCISLKKEAAAKLWGDAEKYGVLDNSMNHEFVMLLDDEVIYSAPISQDLASEIMSKTIEMDNLVCQTGLGDKGLRRGKELIIHLRAGALPVNVKMVRFVEQPTS
;
A
#
# COMPACT_ATOMS: atom_id res chain seq x y z
N MET A 1 0.87 12.26 10.28
CA MET A 1 0.95 11.24 11.34
C MET A 1 -0.41 11.15 12.01
N LEU A 2 -0.98 9.93 12.18
CA LEU A 2 -1.99 9.69 13.20
C LEU A 2 -1.42 10.28 14.50
N GLY A 3 -2.09 11.22 15.15
CA GLY A 3 -1.59 11.97 16.31
C GLY A 3 -1.41 11.11 17.56
N LEU A 4 -0.82 9.92 17.44
CA LEU A 4 -0.54 9.00 18.54
C LEU A 4 0.60 9.59 19.38
N GLU A 5 0.26 10.30 20.44
CA GLU A 5 1.26 10.84 21.36
C GLU A 5 2.04 9.71 22.03
N ASN A 6 1.37 8.61 22.40
CA ASN A 6 1.98 7.42 22.99
C ASN A 6 1.14 6.16 22.71
N PHE A 7 1.82 5.02 22.55
CA PHE A 7 1.17 3.71 22.59
C PHE A 7 1.96 2.74 23.48
N THR A 8 1.26 1.78 24.08
CA THR A 8 1.89 0.70 24.85
C THR A 8 1.39 -0.65 24.36
N VAL A 9 2.28 -1.62 24.25
CA VAL A 9 1.96 -3.01 23.90
C VAL A 9 2.25 -3.88 25.10
N LYS A 10 1.25 -4.61 25.58
CA LYS A 10 1.39 -5.60 26.65
C LYS A 10 0.94 -6.96 26.16
N THR A 11 1.68 -7.98 26.53
CA THR A 11 1.27 -9.37 26.34
C THR A 11 0.30 -9.76 27.45
N SER A 12 -0.86 -10.30 27.09
CA SER A 12 -1.81 -10.88 28.02
C SER A 12 -1.98 -12.36 27.70
N GLY A 13 -1.56 -13.24 28.62
CA GLY A 13 -1.49 -14.67 28.34
C GLY A 13 -0.51 -15.01 27.20
N ASN A 14 -0.79 -16.09 26.47
CA ASN A 14 0.11 -16.57 25.41
C ASN A 14 -0.16 -15.92 24.04
N ASP A 15 -1.43 -15.55 23.75
CA ASP A 15 -1.86 -15.22 22.39
C ASP A 15 -2.52 -13.83 22.25
N LEU A 16 -2.66 -13.06 23.34
CA LEU A 16 -3.28 -11.73 23.28
C LEU A 16 -2.23 -10.63 23.42
N ARG A 17 -2.31 -9.65 22.53
CA ARG A 17 -1.62 -8.37 22.67
C ARG A 17 -2.64 -7.30 23.01
N LEU A 18 -2.46 -6.66 24.16
CA LEU A 18 -3.20 -5.47 24.54
C LEU A 18 -2.42 -4.25 24.03
N ILE A 19 -3.03 -3.49 23.13
CA ILE A 19 -2.44 -2.27 22.58
C ILE A 19 -3.27 -1.09 23.08
N ASN A 20 -2.67 -0.21 23.86
CA ASN A 20 -3.30 1.02 24.32
C ASN A 20 -2.76 2.19 23.54
N PHE A 21 -3.65 3.01 22.98
CA PHE A 21 -3.33 4.27 22.33
C PHE A 21 -3.84 5.41 23.20
N THR A 22 -3.03 6.47 23.35
CA THR A 22 -3.42 7.71 24.04
C THR A 22 -3.24 8.89 23.10
N GLY A 23 -4.13 9.88 23.19
CA GLY A 23 -4.08 11.08 22.36
C GLY A 23 -4.64 10.91 20.95
N VAL A 24 -5.42 9.86 20.68
CA VAL A 24 -6.08 9.67 19.38
C VAL A 24 -7.21 10.69 19.24
N ASP A 25 -7.19 11.52 18.20
CA ASP A 25 -8.33 12.37 17.85
C ASP A 25 -9.55 11.47 17.55
N VAL A 26 -10.74 11.87 18.03
CA VAL A 26 -12.00 11.16 17.77
C VAL A 26 -12.21 10.90 16.27
N GLN A 27 -11.77 11.81 15.40
CA GLN A 27 -11.87 11.65 13.94
C GLN A 27 -10.96 10.54 13.38
N ASP A 28 -9.89 10.19 14.10
CA ASP A 28 -8.89 9.21 13.69
C ASP A 28 -9.12 7.81 14.32
N VAL A 29 -10.05 7.68 15.28
CA VAL A 29 -10.34 6.40 15.98
C VAL A 29 -10.72 5.29 15.00
N GLN A 30 -11.53 5.62 13.97
CA GLN A 30 -11.92 4.62 12.97
C GLN A 30 -10.71 4.15 12.15
N ILE A 31 -9.81 5.06 11.79
CA ILE A 31 -8.58 4.75 11.06
C ILE A 31 -7.73 3.77 11.89
N VAL A 32 -7.59 4.01 13.20
CA VAL A 32 -6.86 3.10 14.12
C VAL A 32 -7.51 1.71 14.18
N LYS A 33 -8.85 1.62 14.23
CA LYS A 33 -9.56 0.34 14.22
C LYS A 33 -9.32 -0.44 12.94
N ASP A 34 -9.39 0.24 11.80
CA ASP A 34 -9.23 -0.38 10.49
C ASP A 34 -7.82 -0.95 10.34
N ILE A 35 -6.79 -0.22 10.76
CA ILE A 35 -5.38 -0.67 10.75
C ILE A 35 -5.17 -1.92 11.60
N LEU A 36 -5.75 -1.95 12.81
CA LEU A 36 -5.55 -3.06 13.76
C LEU A 36 -6.35 -4.32 13.44
N SER A 37 -7.38 -4.19 12.61
CA SER A 37 -8.27 -5.29 12.25
C SER A 37 -7.77 -6.07 11.03
N MET A 38 -6.76 -5.55 10.33
CA MET A 38 -6.20 -6.13 9.10
C MET A 38 -4.81 -6.71 9.39
N PRO A 39 -4.71 -8.00 9.73
CA PRO A 39 -3.47 -8.75 9.62
C PRO A 39 -3.06 -8.92 8.16
N GLY A 40 -2.61 -7.81 7.57
CA GLY A 40 -2.45 -7.63 6.15
C GLY A 40 -1.33 -8.42 5.53
N THR A 41 -1.62 -9.39 4.65
CA THR A 41 -0.66 -9.77 3.63
C THR A 41 -0.61 -8.65 2.60
N PHE A 42 0.48 -7.87 2.62
CA PHE A 42 0.71 -6.84 1.63
C PHE A 42 1.36 -7.45 0.39
N GLU A 43 0.74 -7.29 -0.78
CA GLU A 43 1.24 -7.82 -2.05
C GLU A 43 1.27 -6.74 -3.13
N ILE A 44 2.29 -6.77 -3.97
CA ILE A 44 2.29 -6.10 -5.27
C ILE A 44 2.03 -7.12 -6.36
N ARG A 45 1.13 -6.76 -7.27
CA ARG A 45 0.84 -7.50 -8.50
C ARG A 45 0.87 -6.57 -9.70
N ILE A 46 1.16 -7.15 -10.86
CA ILE A 46 0.91 -6.51 -12.15
C ILE A 46 -0.29 -7.18 -12.79
N ARG A 47 -1.22 -6.39 -13.33
CA ARG A 47 -2.28 -6.90 -14.18
C ARG A 47 -1.72 -7.24 -15.55
N THR A 48 -1.98 -8.44 -16.05
CA THR A 48 -1.35 -8.97 -17.27
C THR A 48 -2.31 -9.08 -18.46
N GLY A 49 -3.58 -8.75 -18.27
CA GLY A 49 -4.54 -8.56 -19.36
C GLY A 49 -5.73 -7.69 -18.94
N GLY A 50 -6.39 -7.09 -19.93
CA GLY A 50 -7.54 -6.19 -19.75
C GLY A 50 -7.25 -4.73 -20.15
N LYS A 51 -7.98 -3.76 -19.59
CA LYS A 51 -7.80 -2.33 -19.88
C LYS A 51 -7.44 -1.54 -18.63
N GLY A 52 -6.52 -0.59 -18.76
CA GLY A 52 -6.16 0.29 -17.65
C GLY A 52 -7.38 1.03 -17.10
N GLY A 53 -7.51 1.11 -15.78
CA GLY A 53 -8.63 1.73 -15.08
C GLY A 53 -9.80 0.80 -14.76
N ASP A 54 -9.77 -0.49 -15.12
CA ASP A 54 -10.86 -1.40 -14.73
C ASP A 54 -10.74 -1.87 -13.27
N ILE A 55 -9.55 -1.83 -12.65
CA ILE A 55 -9.37 -2.24 -11.25
C ILE A 55 -9.69 -1.08 -10.32
N ASN A 56 -10.64 -1.30 -9.40
CA ASN A 56 -11.06 -0.30 -8.44
C ASN A 56 -10.54 -0.61 -7.03
N VAL A 57 -10.19 0.44 -6.29
CA VAL A 57 -9.89 0.34 -4.85
C VAL A 57 -11.10 -0.24 -4.11
N GLY A 58 -10.88 -1.22 -3.24
CA GLY A 58 -11.89 -1.99 -2.51
C GLY A 58 -12.35 -3.28 -3.21
N GLN A 59 -11.95 -3.50 -4.47
CA GLN A 59 -12.22 -4.76 -5.17
C GLN A 59 -11.39 -5.90 -4.57
N ARG A 60 -11.95 -7.12 -4.50
CA ARG A 60 -11.23 -8.30 -4.01
C ARG A 60 -10.48 -8.99 -5.15
N LEU A 61 -9.34 -9.60 -4.86
CA LEU A 61 -8.49 -10.30 -5.83
C LEU A 61 -9.27 -11.32 -6.67
N GLY A 62 -10.18 -12.06 -6.04
CA GLY A 62 -11.01 -13.07 -6.72
C GLY A 62 -12.04 -12.48 -7.71
N GLU A 63 -12.25 -11.16 -7.70
CA GLU A 63 -13.18 -10.44 -8.58
C GLU A 63 -12.48 -9.81 -9.78
N ILE A 64 -11.16 -9.86 -9.87
CA ILE A 64 -10.38 -9.20 -10.92
C ILE A 64 -9.99 -10.25 -11.96
N GLU A 65 -10.53 -10.11 -13.17
CA GLU A 65 -10.11 -10.95 -14.29
C GLU A 65 -8.69 -10.59 -14.76
N ASN A 66 -7.88 -11.60 -15.08
CA ASN A 66 -6.52 -11.45 -15.63
C ASN A 66 -5.53 -10.67 -14.74
N ILE A 67 -5.71 -10.77 -13.41
CA ILE A 67 -4.69 -10.38 -12.44
C ILE A 67 -3.77 -11.58 -12.14
N THR A 68 -2.54 -11.56 -12.66
CA THR A 68 -1.49 -12.58 -12.41
C THR A 68 -0.14 -11.92 -12.66
N VAL A 69 0.97 -12.08 -11.94
CA VAL A 69 1.48 -13.00 -10.91
C VAL A 69 1.79 -12.21 -9.63
N HIS A 70 1.78 -12.86 -8.46
CA HIS A 70 2.37 -12.26 -7.26
C HIS A 70 3.83 -11.85 -7.54
N SER A 71 4.08 -10.55 -7.65
CA SER A 71 5.40 -10.04 -8.00
C SER A 71 6.25 -9.83 -6.77
N ILE A 72 5.74 -9.23 -5.69
CA ILE A 72 6.56 -8.97 -4.50
C ILE A 72 5.65 -8.94 -3.27
N TYR A 73 6.03 -9.62 -2.18
CA TYR A 73 5.42 -9.35 -0.87
C TYR A 73 5.99 -8.06 -0.30
N GLY A 74 5.20 -7.27 0.43
CA GLY A 74 5.68 -6.00 1.00
C GLY A 74 6.97 -6.13 1.82
N SER A 75 7.13 -7.25 2.52
CA SER A 75 8.31 -7.60 3.31
C SER A 75 9.56 -7.92 2.47
N GLU A 76 9.42 -8.19 1.17
CA GLU A 76 10.51 -8.69 0.30
C GLU A 76 11.32 -7.59 -0.39
N GLY A 77 11.02 -6.31 -0.14
CA GLY A 77 11.91 -5.23 -0.59
C GLY A 77 11.25 -3.91 -0.94
N ILE A 78 10.09 -3.58 -0.38
CA ILE A 78 9.50 -2.25 -0.51
C ILE A 78 9.91 -1.40 0.69
N GLU A 79 10.30 -0.16 0.45
CA GLU A 79 10.57 0.81 1.50
C GLU A 79 9.72 2.07 1.29
N CYS A 80 8.98 2.47 2.33
CA CYS A 80 8.30 3.76 2.39
C CYS A 80 8.94 4.59 3.52
N ARG A 81 9.78 5.57 3.15
CA ARG A 81 10.48 6.42 4.13
C ARG A 81 9.63 7.58 4.61
N GLU A 82 8.73 8.05 3.75
CA GLU A 82 7.87 9.20 4.03
C GLU A 82 6.86 8.93 5.16
N THR A 83 6.48 10.00 5.87
CA THR A 83 5.48 9.97 6.96
C THR A 83 4.21 10.73 6.61
N ILE A 84 4.23 11.45 5.49
CA ILE A 84 3.13 12.24 4.94
C ILE A 84 3.11 12.08 3.43
N PRO A 85 1.92 12.11 2.78
CA PRO A 85 1.85 12.12 1.33
C PRO A 85 2.52 13.36 0.75
N VAL A 86 3.06 13.23 -0.46
CA VAL A 86 3.75 14.30 -1.18
C VAL A 86 2.88 14.82 -2.33
N ARG A 87 3.07 16.08 -2.71
CA ARG A 87 2.52 16.67 -3.95
C ARG A 87 3.47 17.76 -4.46
N HIS A 88 3.52 17.96 -5.78
CA HIS A 88 4.42 18.95 -6.38
C HIS A 88 3.91 20.40 -6.27
N ALA A 89 2.60 20.61 -6.34
CA ALA A 89 1.96 21.90 -6.11
C ALA A 89 0.54 21.69 -5.57
N GLU A 90 -0.17 22.77 -5.26
CA GLU A 90 -1.48 22.70 -4.61
C GLU A 90 -2.53 21.95 -5.44
N ASP A 91 -2.55 22.18 -6.75
CA ASP A 91 -3.48 21.55 -7.70
C ASP A 91 -3.00 20.19 -8.23
N PHE A 92 -1.86 19.69 -7.75
CA PHE A 92 -1.33 18.40 -8.17
C PHE A 92 -1.87 17.27 -7.28
N PRO A 93 -2.00 16.04 -7.83
CA PRO A 93 -2.40 14.89 -7.04
C PRO A 93 -1.41 14.62 -5.92
N TRP A 94 -1.94 14.19 -4.79
CA TRP A 94 -1.16 13.59 -3.72
C TRP A 94 -0.60 12.24 -4.18
N GLY A 95 0.53 11.85 -3.61
CA GLY A 95 1.15 10.56 -3.85
C GLY A 95 1.97 10.08 -2.65
N VAL A 96 2.38 8.82 -2.72
CA VAL A 96 3.26 8.19 -1.73
C VAL A 96 4.52 7.73 -2.43
N CYS A 97 5.68 8.19 -1.95
CA CYS A 97 6.97 7.75 -2.47
C CYS A 97 7.34 6.39 -1.87
N ILE A 98 7.65 5.43 -2.74
CA ILE A 98 8.21 4.13 -2.37
C ILE A 98 9.53 3.90 -3.12
N SER A 99 10.41 3.12 -2.50
CA SER A 99 11.59 2.55 -3.15
C SER A 99 11.45 1.03 -3.22
N LEU A 100 11.97 0.45 -4.29
CA LEU A 100 12.11 -1.00 -4.43
C LEU A 100 13.58 -1.38 -4.31
N LYS A 101 13.90 -2.34 -3.43
CA LYS A 101 15.21 -2.99 -3.39
C LYS A 101 15.47 -3.71 -4.69
N LYS A 102 16.76 -3.85 -5.01
CA LYS A 102 17.24 -4.41 -6.27
C LYS A 102 16.58 -5.74 -6.66
N GLU A 103 16.44 -6.66 -5.71
CA GLU A 103 15.86 -7.99 -5.95
C GLU A 103 14.35 -7.91 -6.24
N ALA A 104 13.63 -7.09 -5.46
CA ALA A 104 12.21 -6.84 -5.65
C ALA A 104 11.94 -6.17 -7.00
N ALA A 105 12.69 -5.10 -7.30
CA ALA A 105 12.65 -4.41 -8.58
C ALA A 105 12.90 -5.40 -9.74
N ALA A 106 13.98 -6.19 -9.68
CA ALA A 106 14.30 -7.17 -10.70
C ALA A 106 13.18 -8.22 -10.92
N LYS A 107 12.53 -8.68 -9.84
CA LYS A 107 11.41 -9.64 -9.94
C LYS A 107 10.19 -9.02 -10.61
N LEU A 108 9.80 -7.83 -10.18
CA LEU A 108 8.69 -7.07 -10.77
C LEU A 108 8.92 -6.80 -12.26
N TRP A 109 10.17 -6.48 -12.65
CA TRP A 109 10.53 -6.23 -14.06
C TRP A 109 10.60 -7.50 -14.89
N GLY A 110 11.12 -8.59 -14.33
CA GLY A 110 11.08 -9.90 -15.00
C GLY A 110 9.64 -10.33 -15.30
N ASP A 111 8.71 -10.06 -14.38
CA ASP A 111 7.28 -10.28 -14.62
C ASP A 111 6.74 -9.31 -15.69
N ALA A 112 7.06 -8.01 -15.62
CA ALA A 112 6.61 -7.01 -16.59
C ALA A 112 7.06 -7.33 -18.03
N GLU A 113 8.32 -7.70 -18.23
CA GLU A 113 8.88 -8.11 -19.52
C GLU A 113 8.20 -9.38 -20.03
N LYS A 114 8.07 -10.40 -19.17
CA LYS A 114 7.44 -11.68 -19.52
C LYS A 114 6.01 -11.55 -20.03
N TYR A 115 5.26 -10.59 -19.49
CA TYR A 115 3.85 -10.40 -19.83
C TYR A 115 3.59 -9.24 -20.80
N GLY A 116 4.62 -8.68 -21.44
CA GLY A 116 4.46 -7.63 -22.46
C GLY A 116 3.98 -6.29 -21.91
N VAL A 117 4.15 -6.07 -20.61
CA VAL A 117 3.69 -4.86 -19.91
C VAL A 117 4.41 -3.62 -20.45
N LEU A 118 5.68 -3.77 -20.83
CA LEU A 118 6.50 -2.66 -21.32
C LEU A 118 6.04 -2.14 -22.68
N ASP A 119 5.44 -3.00 -23.52
CA ASP A 119 4.96 -2.63 -24.85
C ASP A 119 3.57 -1.98 -24.82
N ASN A 120 2.82 -2.17 -23.72
CA ASN A 120 1.42 -1.73 -23.60
C ASN A 120 1.09 -1.16 -22.20
N SER A 121 2.01 -0.40 -21.61
CA SER A 121 2.02 -0.06 -20.17
C SER A 121 0.71 0.54 -19.65
N MET A 122 0.03 1.35 -20.46
CA MET A 122 -1.24 1.99 -20.07
C MET A 122 -2.41 1.02 -19.90
N ASN A 123 -2.33 -0.19 -20.44
CA ASN A 123 -3.34 -1.24 -20.26
C ASN A 123 -2.99 -2.21 -19.12
N HIS A 124 -1.82 -2.06 -18.52
CA HIS A 124 -1.36 -2.86 -17.41
C HIS A 124 -1.31 -2.01 -16.14
N GLU A 125 -1.96 -2.49 -15.10
CA GLU A 125 -2.03 -1.79 -13.82
C GLU A 125 -1.03 -2.38 -12.83
N PHE A 126 -0.38 -1.48 -12.11
CA PHE A 126 0.35 -1.78 -10.90
C PHE A 126 -0.62 -1.76 -9.73
N VAL A 127 -0.77 -2.90 -9.07
CA VAL A 127 -1.80 -3.14 -8.06
C VAL A 127 -1.14 -3.48 -6.74
N MET A 128 -1.58 -2.83 -5.67
CA MET A 128 -1.23 -3.22 -4.30
C MET A 128 -2.45 -3.79 -3.60
N LEU A 129 -2.26 -4.93 -2.95
CA LEU A 129 -3.28 -5.65 -2.21
C LEU A 129 -2.93 -5.67 -0.73
N LEU A 130 -3.96 -5.60 0.10
CA LEU A 130 -3.91 -5.91 1.53
C LEU A 130 -4.97 -6.96 1.82
N ASP A 131 -4.57 -8.15 2.25
CA ASP A 131 -5.50 -9.28 2.50
C ASP A 131 -6.45 -9.55 1.33
N ASP A 132 -5.89 -9.58 0.12
CA ASP A 132 -6.59 -9.72 -1.17
C ASP A 132 -7.50 -8.55 -1.55
N GLU A 133 -7.54 -7.44 -0.82
CA GLU A 133 -8.29 -6.23 -1.19
C GLU A 133 -7.38 -5.21 -1.87
N VAL A 134 -7.83 -4.64 -2.99
CA VAL A 134 -7.11 -3.58 -3.69
C VAL A 134 -7.11 -2.31 -2.86
N ILE A 135 -5.92 -1.95 -2.35
CA ILE A 135 -5.69 -0.67 -1.65
C ILE A 135 -5.07 0.38 -2.57
N TYR A 136 -4.49 -0.04 -3.70
CA TYR A 136 -3.96 0.84 -4.73
C TYR A 136 -4.02 0.17 -6.10
N SER A 137 -4.40 0.92 -7.13
CA SER A 137 -4.26 0.51 -8.53
C SER A 137 -4.01 1.76 -9.38
N ALA A 138 -3.04 1.67 -10.30
CA ALA A 138 -2.84 2.66 -11.33
C ALA A 138 -2.19 2.05 -12.58
N PRO A 139 -2.47 2.58 -13.78
CA PRO A 139 -1.72 2.23 -14.98
C PRO A 139 -0.22 2.51 -14.82
N ILE A 140 0.61 1.69 -15.46
CA ILE A 140 2.06 1.91 -15.50
C ILE A 140 2.35 3.05 -16.49
N SER A 141 2.94 4.14 -16.00
CA SER A 141 3.29 5.28 -16.83
C SER A 141 4.35 4.92 -17.87
N GLN A 142 4.36 5.63 -19.00
CA GLN A 142 5.37 5.42 -20.04
C GLN A 142 6.79 5.73 -19.55
N ASP A 143 6.94 6.73 -18.67
CA ASP A 143 8.23 7.05 -18.05
C ASP A 143 8.72 5.88 -17.20
N LEU A 144 7.83 5.30 -16.39
CA LEU A 144 8.14 4.13 -15.58
C LEU A 144 8.50 2.93 -16.46
N ALA A 145 7.74 2.67 -17.53
CA ALA A 145 8.06 1.63 -18.51
C ALA A 145 9.43 1.85 -19.17
N SER A 146 9.79 3.10 -19.48
CA SER A 146 11.06 3.46 -20.09
C SER A 146 12.24 3.28 -19.14
N GLU A 147 12.09 3.65 -17.87
CA GLU A 147 13.08 3.39 -16.82
C GLU A 147 13.30 1.88 -16.58
N ILE A 148 12.23 1.08 -16.69
CA ILE A 148 12.34 -0.37 -16.62
C ILE A 148 13.15 -0.92 -17.80
N MET A 149 12.85 -0.45 -19.02
CA MET A 149 13.59 -0.84 -20.23
C MET A 149 15.08 -0.45 -20.16
N SER A 150 15.44 0.64 -19.47
CA SER A 150 16.85 1.03 -19.30
C SER A 150 17.60 0.16 -18.28
N LYS A 151 16.94 -0.81 -17.62
CA LYS A 151 17.51 -1.75 -16.64
C LYS A 151 18.27 -1.07 -15.49
N THR A 152 17.85 0.12 -15.10
CA THR A 152 18.36 0.78 -13.91
C THR A 152 17.78 0.04 -12.71
N ILE A 153 18.57 -0.83 -12.07
CA ILE A 153 18.09 -1.86 -11.13
C ILE A 153 17.70 -1.29 -9.75
N GLU A 154 17.69 0.03 -9.61
CA GLU A 154 17.28 0.72 -8.39
C GLU A 154 16.15 1.69 -8.76
N MET A 155 14.96 1.45 -8.22
CA MET A 155 13.84 2.36 -8.34
C MET A 155 13.67 3.11 -7.04
N ASP A 156 14.41 4.21 -6.98
CA ASP A 156 14.26 5.20 -5.94
C ASP A 156 13.25 6.25 -6.41
N ASN A 157 12.22 6.48 -5.58
CA ASN A 157 11.19 7.52 -5.76
C ASN A 157 10.03 7.17 -6.70
N LEU A 158 9.50 5.94 -6.65
CA LEU A 158 8.22 5.64 -7.27
C LEU A 158 7.09 6.38 -6.55
N VAL A 159 6.38 7.24 -7.28
CA VAL A 159 5.27 8.01 -6.72
C VAL A 159 3.94 7.32 -7.04
N CYS A 160 3.36 6.69 -6.02
CA CYS A 160 2.03 6.09 -6.08
C CYS A 160 0.97 7.18 -5.91
N GLN A 161 0.44 7.70 -7.02
CA GLN A 161 -0.56 8.79 -6.98
C GLN A 161 -1.89 8.35 -6.38
N THR A 162 -2.37 9.07 -5.36
CA THR A 162 -3.56 8.74 -4.57
C THR A 162 -4.75 9.67 -4.83
N GLY A 163 -4.54 10.73 -5.61
CA GLY A 163 -5.60 11.60 -6.15
C GLY A 163 -5.56 13.04 -5.64
N LEU A 164 -6.56 13.84 -6.01
CA LEU A 164 -6.63 15.27 -5.69
C LEU A 164 -7.32 15.56 -4.36
N GLY A 165 -7.00 16.74 -3.80
CA GLY A 165 -7.65 17.30 -2.62
C GLY A 165 -7.55 16.43 -1.36
N ASP A 166 -8.46 16.66 -0.41
CA ASP A 166 -8.45 15.98 0.89
C ASP A 166 -8.66 14.47 0.78
N LYS A 167 -9.40 14.03 -0.24
CA LYS A 167 -9.61 12.60 -0.52
C LYS A 167 -8.31 11.91 -0.91
N GLY A 168 -7.50 12.54 -1.77
CA GLY A 168 -6.18 12.05 -2.13
C GLY A 168 -5.24 12.02 -0.93
N LEU A 169 -5.23 13.10 -0.14
CA LEU A 169 -4.44 13.18 1.09
C LEU A 169 -4.78 12.05 2.07
N ARG A 170 -6.07 11.76 2.29
CA ARG A 170 -6.52 10.68 3.18
C ARG A 170 -6.04 9.31 2.69
N ARG A 171 -6.26 9.01 1.40
CA ARG A 171 -5.79 7.76 0.78
C ARG A 171 -4.28 7.59 0.85
N GLY A 172 -3.52 8.68 0.65
CA GLY A 172 -2.07 8.66 0.81
C GLY A 172 -1.64 8.33 2.24
N LYS A 173 -2.33 8.89 3.25
CA LYS A 173 -2.04 8.58 4.66
C LYS A 173 -2.32 7.10 4.96
N GLU A 174 -3.45 6.57 4.51
CA GLU A 174 -3.80 5.14 4.64
C GLU A 174 -2.74 4.25 3.99
N LEU A 175 -2.34 4.54 2.75
CA LEU A 175 -1.33 3.78 2.03
C LEU A 175 0.04 3.79 2.74
N ILE A 176 0.51 4.95 3.24
CA ILE A 176 1.75 5.06 4.02
C ILE A 176 1.69 4.14 5.25
N ILE A 177 0.54 4.08 5.92
CA ILE A 177 0.38 3.25 7.11
C ILE A 177 0.52 1.78 6.74
N HIS A 178 -0.15 1.32 5.68
CA HIS A 178 -0.04 -0.07 5.21
C HIS A 178 1.40 -0.44 4.84
N LEU A 179 2.06 0.42 4.06
CA LEU A 179 3.45 0.20 3.61
C LEU A 179 4.44 0.14 4.79
N ARG A 180 4.24 0.95 5.82
CA ARG A 180 5.15 1.03 6.98
C ARG A 180 4.84 0.02 8.08
N ALA A 181 3.58 -0.35 8.25
CA ALA A 181 3.20 -1.43 9.17
C ALA A 181 3.79 -2.77 8.71
N GLY A 182 3.97 -2.93 7.39
CA GLY A 182 4.41 -4.18 6.79
C GLY A 182 3.34 -5.26 6.92
N ALA A 183 3.65 -6.47 6.44
CA ALA A 183 2.80 -7.61 6.73
C ALA A 183 2.99 -8.03 8.19
N LEU A 184 1.92 -8.11 8.97
CA LEU A 184 1.99 -8.68 10.31
C LEU A 184 2.37 -10.17 10.16
N PRO A 185 3.45 -10.65 10.82
CA PRO A 185 3.96 -12.01 10.62
C PRO A 185 3.01 -13.11 11.11
N VAL A 186 1.87 -12.72 11.71
CA VAL A 186 0.84 -13.60 12.25
C VAL A 186 -0.53 -12.97 12.03
N ASN A 187 -1.54 -13.82 11.81
CA ASN A 187 -2.91 -13.42 11.59
C ASN A 187 -3.54 -12.92 12.93
N VAL A 188 -3.45 -11.62 13.21
CA VAL A 188 -3.97 -11.00 14.44
C VAL A 188 -5.44 -10.62 14.25
N LYS A 189 -6.34 -11.23 15.03
CA LYS A 189 -7.75 -10.85 15.07
C LYS A 189 -8.00 -9.84 16.18
N MET A 190 -8.64 -8.70 15.87
CA MET A 190 -9.13 -7.80 16.91
C MET A 190 -10.22 -8.50 17.73
N VAL A 191 -9.92 -8.83 18.98
CA VAL A 191 -10.86 -9.50 19.89
C VAL A 191 -11.80 -8.50 20.55
N ARG A 192 -11.29 -7.30 20.88
CA ARG A 192 -12.05 -6.25 21.57
C ARG A 192 -11.42 -4.89 21.35
N PHE A 193 -12.25 -3.88 21.09
CA PHE A 193 -11.87 -2.47 21.12
C PHE A 193 -12.63 -1.75 22.23
N VAL A 194 -11.94 -0.89 22.98
CA VAL A 194 -12.55 -0.10 24.06
C VAL A 194 -12.09 1.35 23.90
N GLU A 195 -13.05 2.24 23.70
CA GLU A 195 -12.82 3.70 23.72
C GLU A 195 -12.98 4.18 25.16
N GLN A 196 -12.00 4.93 25.65
CA GLN A 196 -12.10 5.64 26.92
C GLN A 196 -11.97 7.13 26.64
N PRO A 197 -13.09 7.87 26.60
CA PRO A 197 -13.05 9.32 26.47
C PRO A 197 -12.32 9.91 27.67
N THR A 198 -11.28 10.69 27.42
CA THR A 198 -10.73 11.59 28.44
C THR A 198 -11.63 12.82 28.53
N SER A 199 -12.24 13.00 29.70
CA SER A 199 -13.04 14.17 30.07
C SER A 199 -12.22 15.46 30.11
#